data_AF-A0A199UV98-F1
#
_entry.id   AF-A0A199UV98-F1
#
_cell.length_a   1.000
_cell.length_b   1.000
_cell.length_c   1.000
_cell.angle_alpha   90.00
_cell.angle_beta   90.00
_cell.angle_gamma   90.00
#
_symmetry.space_group_name_H-M   'P 1'
#
loop_
_entity.id
_entity.type
_entity.pdbx_description
1 polymer ?
#
loop_
_entity_poly.entity_id
_entity_poly.type
_entity_poly.pdbx_seq_one_letter_code
_entity_poly.pdbx_strand_id
1 'polypeptide(L)'
;MASQFKVVLIFTMAVSSFLSSSVAQQTCSSYTFSNNKAFNSCTELPHLGASLYYTLAPSSDTINVAFKAPQSSDGWVAWGLNPKSTKMVGSQAIVAFFHSNGSMIAYPTQLDSYAPSMAPEDLSFPVSDMAAEYVKNEMIIYATLKLPGGSTKFNHVWQEGSSVANDVPQAHSTSGGNIESLGTIDF
;
A
#
# COMPACT_ATOMS: atom_id res chain seq x y z
N MET A 1 6.48 22.95 -76.38
CA MET A 1 6.68 23.98 -75.33
C MET A 1 6.27 23.36 -74.01
N ALA A 2 7.20 23.33 -73.05
CA ALA A 2 7.09 22.57 -71.80
C ALA A 2 6.06 23.19 -70.84
N SER A 3 5.21 22.35 -70.24
CA SER A 3 4.34 22.75 -69.12
C SER A 3 4.91 22.15 -67.83
N GLN A 4 5.52 23.01 -67.01
CA GLN A 4 6.02 22.72 -65.68
C GLN A 4 4.84 22.71 -64.70
N PHE A 5 4.36 21.53 -64.29
CA PHE A 5 3.44 21.43 -63.16
C PHE A 5 4.24 21.33 -61.86
N LYS A 6 4.29 22.44 -61.11
CA LYS A 6 4.80 22.45 -59.73
C LYS A 6 3.81 21.71 -58.83
N VAL A 7 4.17 20.51 -58.39
CA VAL A 7 3.46 19.82 -57.31
C VAL A 7 3.96 20.40 -55.98
N VAL A 8 3.12 21.19 -55.31
CA VAL A 8 3.38 21.67 -53.95
C VAL A 8 2.87 20.62 -52.97
N LEU A 9 3.78 19.94 -52.28
CA LEU A 9 3.45 19.03 -51.19
C LEU A 9 3.14 19.86 -49.94
N ILE A 10 1.89 19.86 -49.47
CA ILE A 10 1.50 20.49 -48.20
C ILE A 10 1.57 19.41 -47.13
N PHE A 11 2.53 19.52 -46.22
CA PHE A 11 2.70 18.62 -45.08
C PHE A 11 1.89 19.18 -43.89
N THR A 12 0.68 18.69 -43.68
CA THR A 12 -0.13 19.02 -42.50
C THR A 12 0.35 18.23 -41.28
N MET A 13 1.05 18.90 -40.38
CA MET A 13 1.50 18.35 -39.10
C MET A 13 0.35 18.44 -38.10
N ALA A 14 -0.31 17.31 -37.82
CA ALA A 14 -1.36 17.23 -36.80
C ALA A 14 -0.71 17.24 -35.41
N VAL A 15 -0.84 18.36 -34.69
CA VAL A 15 -0.44 18.49 -33.29
C VAL A 15 -1.56 17.92 -32.42
N SER A 16 -1.41 16.67 -31.98
CA SER A 16 -2.30 16.07 -30.98
C SER A 16 -2.01 16.69 -29.63
N SER A 17 -2.89 17.59 -29.19
CA SER A 17 -2.87 18.13 -27.83
C SER A 17 -3.31 17.04 -26.86
N PHE A 18 -2.36 16.43 -26.16
CA PHE A 18 -2.65 15.60 -25.00
C PHE A 18 -3.26 16.48 -23.92
N LEU A 19 -4.57 16.35 -23.72
CA LEU A 19 -5.25 16.87 -22.54
C LEU A 19 -4.81 16.02 -21.35
N SER A 20 -3.76 16.44 -20.66
CA SER A 20 -3.41 15.90 -19.34
C SER A 20 -4.50 16.31 -18.36
N SER A 21 -5.47 15.42 -18.13
CA SER A 21 -6.40 15.57 -17.01
C SER A 21 -5.60 15.49 -15.71
N SER A 22 -5.34 16.64 -15.11
CA SER A 22 -4.80 16.74 -13.75
C SER A 22 -5.86 16.21 -12.79
N VAL A 23 -5.76 14.93 -12.43
CA VAL A 23 -6.42 14.40 -11.25
C VAL A 23 -5.84 15.19 -10.08
N ALA A 24 -6.66 16.00 -9.41
CA ALA A 24 -6.25 16.65 -8.18
C ALA A 24 -5.83 15.54 -7.21
N GLN A 25 -4.55 15.46 -6.89
CA GLN A 25 -4.05 14.52 -5.90
C GLN A 25 -4.65 14.95 -4.55
N GLN A 26 -5.68 14.24 -4.12
CA GLN A 26 -6.20 14.37 -2.77
C GLN A 26 -5.04 14.09 -1.82
N THR A 27 -4.72 15.04 -0.95
CA THR A 27 -3.86 14.76 0.19
C THR A 27 -4.54 13.70 1.05
N CYS A 28 -3.79 12.77 1.64
CA CYS A 28 -4.35 11.73 2.51
C CYS A 28 -5.33 12.31 3.55
N SER A 29 -5.10 13.53 4.05
CA SER A 29 -5.94 14.20 5.03
C SER A 29 -7.39 14.43 4.59
N SER A 30 -7.68 14.35 3.29
CA SER A 30 -9.03 14.51 2.73
C SER A 30 -9.80 13.18 2.55
N TYR A 31 -9.15 12.04 2.82
CA TYR A 31 -9.78 10.73 2.68
C TYR A 31 -10.83 10.51 3.76
N THR A 32 -12.02 10.04 3.36
CA THR A 32 -13.12 9.68 4.26
C THR A 32 -13.28 8.18 4.30
N PHE A 33 -13.04 7.58 5.46
CA PHE A 33 -13.21 6.14 5.65
C PHE A 33 -14.67 5.74 5.83
N SER A 34 -14.96 4.48 5.52
CA SER A 34 -16.23 3.82 5.82
C SER A 34 -16.55 3.89 7.32
N ASN A 35 -17.84 3.79 7.66
CA ASN A 35 -18.32 3.66 9.04
C ASN A 35 -17.87 4.79 10.00
N ASN A 36 -17.62 5.99 9.46
CA ASN A 36 -17.15 7.15 10.22
C ASN A 36 -15.83 6.90 10.97
N LYS A 37 -14.98 5.97 10.53
CA LYS A 37 -13.62 5.84 11.04
C LYS A 37 -12.84 7.12 10.71
N ALA A 38 -12.05 7.60 11.67
CA ALA A 38 -11.25 8.79 11.52
C ALA A 38 -9.88 8.59 12.17
N PHE A 39 -8.86 9.22 11.58
CA PHE A 39 -7.48 9.20 12.05
C PHE A 39 -6.97 10.62 12.19
N ASN A 40 -6.18 10.88 13.23
CA ASN A 40 -5.68 12.22 13.54
C ASN A 40 -4.50 12.63 12.65
N SER A 41 -3.76 11.65 12.14
CA SER A 41 -2.55 11.84 11.35
C SER A 41 -2.59 10.97 10.10
N CYS A 42 -1.90 11.42 9.05
CA CYS A 42 -1.67 10.62 7.86
C CYS A 42 -0.34 10.99 7.20
N THR A 43 0.22 10.02 6.48
CA THR A 43 1.48 10.14 5.73
C THR A 43 1.30 9.49 4.37
N GLU A 44 1.57 10.22 3.30
CA GLU A 44 1.75 9.63 1.97
C GLU A 44 3.10 8.91 1.93
N LEU A 45 3.09 7.65 1.51
CA LEU A 45 4.30 6.86 1.40
C LEU A 45 4.95 7.12 0.02
N PRO A 46 6.29 7.15 -0.09
CA PRO A 46 6.94 7.58 -1.33
C PRO A 46 6.72 6.67 -2.55
N HIS A 47 6.28 5.43 -2.33
CA HIS A 47 6.16 4.41 -3.37
C HIS A 47 4.82 3.67 -3.27
N LEU A 48 4.42 3.05 -4.39
CA LEU A 48 3.21 2.24 -4.54
C LEU A 48 1.88 3.00 -4.37
N GLY A 49 1.91 4.34 -4.38
CA GLY A 49 0.71 5.16 -4.19
C GLY A 49 0.02 4.93 -2.84
N ALA A 50 0.77 4.41 -1.87
CA ALA A 50 0.25 3.99 -0.59
C ALA A 50 0.23 5.16 0.41
N SER A 51 -0.68 5.10 1.37
CA SER A 51 -0.77 6.07 2.46
C SER A 51 -1.01 5.34 3.78
N LEU A 52 -0.44 5.88 4.85
CA LEU A 52 -0.66 5.38 6.20
C LEU A 52 -1.40 6.43 7.02
N TYR A 53 -2.44 6.01 7.71
CA TYR A 53 -3.27 6.82 8.59
C TYR A 53 -3.17 6.27 9.99
N TYR A 54 -3.13 7.13 10.98
CA TYR A 54 -2.98 6.67 12.34
C TYR A 54 -3.50 7.65 13.40
N THR A 55 -3.85 7.08 14.54
CA THR A 55 -4.15 7.79 15.79
C THR A 55 -3.41 7.08 16.91
N LEU A 56 -2.43 7.75 17.50
CA LEU A 56 -1.73 7.29 18.70
C LEU A 56 -2.59 7.58 19.93
N ALA A 57 -2.73 6.61 20.82
CA ALA A 57 -3.29 6.76 22.16
C ALA A 57 -2.16 6.59 23.19
N PRO A 58 -1.51 7.69 23.62
CA PRO A 58 -0.29 7.63 24.44
C PRO A 58 -0.49 6.96 25.80
N SER A 59 -1.70 7.02 26.37
CA SER A 59 -2.00 6.42 27.68
C SER A 59 -1.98 4.89 27.70
N SER A 60 -2.07 4.25 26.52
CA SER A 60 -2.17 2.79 26.39
C SER A 60 -1.06 2.19 25.52
N ASP A 61 -0.14 3.01 25.02
CA ASP A 61 0.86 2.64 24.01
C ASP A 61 0.23 1.95 22.79
N THR A 62 -1.01 2.31 22.44
CA THR A 62 -1.74 1.71 21.32
C THR A 62 -1.85 2.68 20.17
N ILE A 63 -1.73 2.16 18.96
CA ILE A 63 -1.96 2.90 17.74
C ILE A 63 -3.05 2.22 16.92
N ASN A 64 -4.04 3.02 16.52
CA ASN A 64 -4.99 2.61 15.49
C ASN A 64 -4.41 3.02 14.15
N VAL A 65 -4.27 2.09 13.22
CA VAL A 65 -3.74 2.34 11.88
C VAL A 65 -4.75 1.98 10.80
N ALA A 66 -4.68 2.72 9.69
CA ALA A 66 -5.17 2.26 8.40
C ALA A 66 -4.08 2.41 7.35
N PHE A 67 -3.68 1.31 6.72
CA PHE A 67 -2.80 1.31 5.56
C PHE A 67 -3.66 1.18 4.31
N LYS A 68 -3.52 2.11 3.36
CA LYS A 68 -4.28 2.13 2.11
C LYS A 68 -3.34 2.09 0.92
N ALA A 69 -3.62 1.25 -0.06
CA ALA A 69 -2.90 1.24 -1.33
C ALA A 69 -3.83 0.90 -2.51
N PRO A 70 -3.57 1.45 -3.71
CA PRO A 70 -4.23 0.99 -4.94
C PRO A 70 -3.97 -0.49 -5.18
N GLN A 71 -5.00 -1.26 -5.50
CA GLN A 71 -4.86 -2.68 -5.82
C GLN A 71 -6.05 -3.22 -6.65
N SER A 72 -5.78 -4.23 -7.47
CA SER A 72 -6.81 -5.04 -8.13
C SER A 72 -7.44 -6.05 -7.14
N SER A 73 -8.61 -6.58 -7.45
CA SER A 73 -9.27 -7.60 -6.60
C SER A 73 -8.48 -8.92 -6.51
N ASP A 74 -7.60 -9.20 -7.47
CA ASP A 74 -6.83 -10.45 -7.51
C ASP A 74 -5.50 -10.35 -6.74
N GLY A 75 -5.13 -9.13 -6.35
CA GLY A 75 -3.88 -8.83 -5.65
C GLY A 75 -3.98 -8.89 -4.14
N TRP A 76 -2.92 -8.42 -3.51
CA TRP A 76 -2.80 -8.31 -2.06
C TRP A 76 -2.00 -7.05 -1.71
N VAL A 77 -2.15 -6.60 -0.48
CA VAL A 77 -1.35 -5.53 0.10
C VAL A 77 -0.87 -5.92 1.50
N ALA A 78 0.27 -5.42 1.92
CA ALA A 78 0.79 -5.65 3.26
C ALA A 78 1.49 -4.41 3.82
N TRP A 79 1.40 -4.25 5.13
CA TRP A 79 2.15 -3.25 5.87
C TRP A 79 2.66 -3.85 7.17
N GLY A 80 3.89 -3.52 7.56
CA GLY A 80 4.49 -4.11 8.74
C GLY A 80 5.62 -3.31 9.35
N LEU A 81 5.93 -3.62 10.60
CA LEU A 81 7.06 -3.06 11.34
C LEU A 81 8.23 -4.02 11.33
N ASN A 82 9.44 -3.49 11.23
CA ASN A 82 10.67 -4.26 11.43
C ASN A 82 11.41 -3.76 12.68
N PRO A 83 11.38 -4.52 13.79
CA PRO A 83 11.99 -4.09 15.04
C PRO A 83 13.51 -3.91 14.99
N LYS A 84 14.19 -4.48 13.98
CA LYS A 84 15.66 -4.58 13.95
C LYS A 84 16.31 -3.73 12.86
N SER A 85 15.68 -3.57 11.70
CA SER A 85 16.32 -2.92 10.53
C SER A 85 15.33 -2.50 9.45
N THR A 86 15.69 -1.53 8.61
CA THR A 86 14.87 -1.09 7.48
C THR A 86 15.03 -2.02 6.27
N LYS A 87 14.41 -3.21 6.31
CA LYS A 87 14.41 -4.21 5.22
C LYS A 87 13.23 -5.18 5.35
N MET A 88 12.96 -5.96 4.30
CA MET A 88 11.89 -6.98 4.31
C MET A 88 12.12 -8.05 5.40
N VAL A 89 13.28 -8.72 5.40
CA VAL A 89 13.57 -9.82 6.32
C VAL A 89 13.60 -9.34 7.79
N GLY A 90 12.82 -10.01 8.63
CA GLY A 90 12.60 -9.68 10.04
C GLY A 90 11.42 -8.73 10.28
N SER A 91 10.65 -8.39 9.25
CA SER A 91 9.44 -7.59 9.39
C SER A 91 8.26 -8.44 9.86
N GLN A 92 7.36 -7.79 10.58
CA GLN A 92 6.16 -8.33 11.18
C GLN A 92 4.99 -7.56 10.60
N ALA A 93 4.24 -8.21 9.72
CA ALA A 93 3.32 -7.54 8.81
C ALA A 93 1.89 -8.02 9.01
N ILE A 94 0.95 -7.16 8.61
CA ILE A 94 -0.44 -7.51 8.40
C ILE A 94 -0.64 -7.50 6.90
N VAL A 95 -1.21 -8.58 6.36
CA VAL A 95 -1.49 -8.74 4.93
C VAL A 95 -3.00 -8.78 4.73
N ALA A 96 -3.47 -8.23 3.62
CA ALA A 96 -4.87 -8.29 3.22
C ALA A 96 -5.05 -8.61 1.74
N PHE A 97 -6.10 -9.37 1.46
CA PHE A 97 -6.53 -9.78 0.11
C PHE A 97 -7.94 -10.37 0.15
N PHE A 98 -8.50 -10.66 -1.03
CA PHE A 98 -9.73 -11.44 -1.17
C PHE A 98 -9.45 -12.93 -0.99
N HIS A 99 -10.02 -13.52 0.07
CA HIS A 99 -10.02 -14.96 0.26
C HIS A 99 -10.86 -15.64 -0.83
N SER A 100 -10.63 -16.93 -1.07
CA SER A 100 -11.30 -17.77 -2.08
C SER A 100 -12.82 -17.81 -1.93
N ASN A 101 -13.34 -17.52 -0.73
CA ASN A 101 -14.77 -17.39 -0.44
C ASN A 101 -15.36 -16.01 -0.77
N GLY A 102 -14.56 -15.09 -1.34
CA GLY A 102 -14.95 -13.74 -1.72
C GLY A 102 -14.94 -12.70 -0.58
N SER A 103 -14.56 -13.08 0.64
CA SER A 103 -14.42 -12.12 1.75
C SER A 103 -13.05 -11.43 1.72
N MET A 104 -13.02 -10.15 2.07
CA MET A 104 -11.76 -9.47 2.38
C MET A 104 -11.28 -9.92 3.75
N ILE A 105 -10.02 -10.34 3.84
CA ILE A 105 -9.40 -10.76 5.10
C ILE A 105 -8.16 -9.94 5.39
N ALA A 106 -7.82 -9.81 6.67
CA ALA A 106 -6.55 -9.31 7.15
C ALA A 106 -6.03 -10.25 8.25
N TYR A 107 -4.74 -10.58 8.21
CA TYR A 107 -4.10 -11.37 9.27
C TYR A 107 -2.62 -11.02 9.43
N PRO A 108 -2.04 -11.27 10.62
CA PRO A 108 -0.62 -11.04 10.88
C PRO A 108 0.24 -12.18 10.33
N THR A 109 1.46 -11.87 9.87
CA THR A 109 2.42 -12.84 9.37
C THR A 109 3.87 -12.37 9.61
N GLN A 110 4.80 -13.33 9.63
CA GLN A 110 6.23 -13.10 9.81
C GLN A 110 6.97 -13.16 8.47
N LEU A 111 7.79 -12.15 8.18
CA LEU A 111 8.66 -12.11 7.00
C LEU A 111 10.08 -12.54 7.38
N ASP A 112 10.26 -13.83 7.66
CA ASP A 112 11.53 -14.41 8.15
C ASP A 112 12.61 -14.60 7.08
N SER A 113 12.23 -14.49 5.80
CA SER A 113 13.08 -14.70 4.63
C SER A 113 12.55 -13.89 3.44
N TYR A 114 13.19 -14.02 2.28
CA TYR A 114 12.70 -13.43 1.01
C TYR A 114 11.62 -14.29 0.33
N ALA A 115 11.33 -15.47 0.86
CA ALA A 115 10.26 -16.35 0.42
C ALA A 115 9.55 -16.94 1.66
N PRO A 116 8.95 -16.07 2.51
CA PRO A 116 8.27 -16.52 3.71
C PRO A 116 7.03 -17.35 3.36
N SER A 117 6.50 -18.10 4.33
CA SER A 117 5.30 -18.92 4.13
C SER A 117 4.05 -18.09 3.83
N MET A 118 4.05 -16.81 4.23
CA MET A 118 2.90 -15.91 4.24
C MET A 118 1.69 -16.46 5.02
N ALA A 119 1.88 -17.49 5.85
CA ALA A 119 0.84 -18.06 6.69
C ALA A 119 0.50 -17.12 7.86
N PRO A 120 -0.72 -17.19 8.42
CA PRO A 120 -1.05 -16.48 9.64
C PRO A 120 -0.13 -16.87 10.80
N GLU A 121 0.48 -15.88 11.45
CA GLU A 121 1.37 -16.07 12.59
C GLU A 121 1.32 -14.85 13.51
N ASP A 122 1.40 -15.08 14.82
CA ASP A 122 1.39 -14.02 15.80
C ASP A 122 2.60 -13.09 15.68
N LEU A 123 2.38 -11.80 15.95
CA LEU A 123 3.47 -10.82 16.04
C LEU A 123 4.05 -10.79 17.46
N SER A 124 5.29 -10.35 17.58
CA SER A 124 6.00 -10.15 18.85
C SER A 124 5.40 -9.01 19.68
N PHE A 125 4.39 -8.32 19.17
CA PHE A 125 3.63 -7.28 19.83
C PHE A 125 2.14 -7.52 19.58
N PRO A 126 1.26 -7.20 20.56
CA PRO A 126 -0.17 -7.40 20.39
C PRO A 126 -0.73 -6.63 19.20
N VAL A 127 -1.55 -7.32 18.41
CA VAL A 127 -2.37 -6.73 17.34
C VAL A 127 -3.82 -7.18 17.53
N SER A 128 -4.76 -6.25 17.39
CA SER A 128 -6.20 -6.50 17.51
C SER A 128 -6.98 -5.71 16.46
N ASP A 129 -8.30 -5.93 16.41
CA ASP A 129 -9.25 -5.19 15.58
C ASP A 129 -8.86 -5.15 14.09
N MET A 130 -8.23 -6.23 13.62
CA MET A 130 -7.82 -6.36 12.24
C MET A 130 -9.04 -6.51 11.34
N ALA A 131 -9.07 -5.71 10.27
CA ALA A 131 -10.08 -5.79 9.24
C ALA A 131 -9.48 -5.35 7.90
N ALA A 132 -10.10 -5.75 6.80
CA ALA A 132 -9.76 -5.26 5.48
C ALA A 132 -11.00 -4.78 4.72
N GLU A 133 -10.82 -3.74 3.91
CA GLU A 133 -11.83 -3.23 3.00
C GLU A 133 -11.25 -3.14 1.58
N TYR A 134 -12.11 -3.37 0.59
CA TYR A 134 -11.82 -3.09 -0.82
C TYR A 134 -12.85 -2.11 -1.35
N VAL A 135 -12.41 -0.92 -1.75
CA VAL A 135 -13.28 0.15 -2.21
C VAL A 135 -12.57 0.99 -3.26
N LYS A 136 -13.24 1.28 -4.38
CA LYS A 136 -12.70 2.14 -5.45
C LYS A 136 -11.30 1.72 -5.95
N ASN A 137 -11.06 0.42 -6.11
CA ASN A 137 -9.77 -0.14 -6.52
C ASN A 137 -8.62 0.15 -5.54
N GLU A 138 -8.94 0.28 -4.25
CA GLU A 138 -7.98 0.41 -3.16
C GLU A 138 -8.26 -0.67 -2.13
N MET A 139 -7.20 -1.28 -1.59
CA MET A 139 -7.27 -2.12 -0.40
C MET A 139 -6.86 -1.30 0.82
N ILE A 140 -7.59 -1.50 1.92
CA ILE A 140 -7.33 -0.85 3.20
C ILE A 140 -7.18 -1.93 4.27
N ILE A 141 -6.07 -1.91 5.00
CA ILE A 141 -5.84 -2.71 6.20
C ILE A 141 -6.12 -1.81 7.41
N TYR A 142 -6.99 -2.23 8.31
CA TYR A 142 -7.18 -1.63 9.63
C TYR A 142 -6.56 -2.53 10.69
N ALA A 143 -5.95 -1.94 11.71
CA ALA A 143 -5.50 -2.67 12.90
C ALA A 143 -5.28 -1.75 14.09
N THR A 144 -5.33 -2.34 15.29
CA THR A 144 -4.84 -1.73 16.53
C THR A 144 -3.56 -2.46 16.94
N LEU A 145 -2.45 -1.74 17.08
CA LEU A 145 -1.18 -2.31 17.52
C LEU A 145 -0.84 -1.76 18.90
N LYS A 146 -0.31 -2.60 19.79
CA LYS A 146 0.41 -2.12 20.98
C LYS A 146 1.88 -1.94 20.63
N LEU A 147 2.36 -0.70 20.66
CA LEU A 147 3.72 -0.35 20.26
C LEU A 147 4.75 -1.02 21.19
N PRO A 148 5.71 -1.79 20.65
CA PRO A 148 6.71 -2.45 21.48
C PRO A 148 7.76 -1.46 21.98
N GLY A 149 8.23 -1.70 23.21
CA GLY A 149 9.42 -1.02 23.75
C GLY A 149 9.27 0.47 24.09
N GLY A 150 8.03 0.99 24.20
CA GLY A 150 7.78 2.38 24.55
C GLY A 150 8.31 3.40 23.53
N SER A 151 8.51 2.97 22.28
CA SER A 151 8.92 3.81 21.16
C SER A 151 7.71 4.20 20.32
N THR A 152 7.75 5.40 19.73
CA THR A 152 6.86 5.83 18.64
C THR A 152 7.52 5.69 17.27
N LYS A 153 8.85 5.51 17.25
CA LYS A 153 9.66 5.42 16.05
C LYS A 153 9.99 3.98 15.69
N PHE A 154 9.70 3.59 14.44
CA PHE A 154 9.91 2.24 13.94
C PHE A 154 10.42 2.24 12.50
N ASN A 155 11.13 1.16 12.14
CA ASN A 155 11.27 0.82 10.74
C ASN A 155 9.97 0.18 10.27
N HIS A 156 9.54 0.49 9.06
CA HIS A 156 8.39 -0.15 8.45
C HIS A 156 8.68 -0.56 7.01
N VAL A 157 7.86 -1.45 6.50
CA VAL A 157 7.82 -1.85 5.10
C VAL A 157 6.36 -1.90 4.65
N TRP A 158 6.14 -1.65 3.37
CA TRP A 158 4.84 -1.84 2.74
C TRP A 158 5.02 -2.51 1.39
N GLN A 159 4.05 -3.32 0.99
CA GLN A 159 4.12 -4.06 -0.25
C GLN A 159 2.74 -4.19 -0.87
N GLU A 160 2.76 -4.43 -2.17
CA GLU A 160 1.63 -4.85 -2.98
C GLU A 160 2.08 -6.01 -3.87
N GLY A 161 1.19 -6.93 -4.19
CA GLY A 161 1.45 -7.97 -5.19
C GLY A 161 0.19 -8.29 -5.99
N SER A 162 0.38 -8.74 -7.22
CA SER A 162 -0.70 -8.86 -8.22
C SER A 162 -1.48 -10.17 -8.18
N SER A 163 -1.12 -11.13 -7.31
CA SER A 163 -1.79 -12.43 -7.28
C SER A 163 -1.78 -13.10 -5.91
N VAL A 164 -2.87 -13.82 -5.64
CA VAL A 164 -3.05 -14.75 -4.53
C VAL A 164 -3.35 -16.12 -5.11
N ALA A 165 -2.69 -17.17 -4.60
CA ALA A 165 -2.96 -18.55 -5.01
C ALA A 165 -3.21 -19.43 -3.78
N ASN A 166 -4.31 -20.18 -3.79
CA ASN A 166 -4.73 -21.03 -2.67
C ASN A 166 -4.77 -20.28 -1.33
N ASP A 167 -5.31 -19.06 -1.33
CA ASP A 167 -5.37 -18.18 -0.15
C ASP A 167 -4.00 -17.82 0.43
N VAL A 168 -2.95 -17.85 -0.40
CA VAL A 168 -1.60 -17.42 -0.05
C VAL A 168 -1.15 -16.31 -1.00
N PRO A 169 -0.80 -15.11 -0.46
CA PRO A 169 -0.15 -14.05 -1.23
C PRO A 169 1.08 -14.56 -1.99
N GLN A 170 1.13 -14.32 -3.31
CA GLN A 170 2.28 -14.71 -4.12
C GLN A 170 3.36 -13.64 -4.10
N ALA A 171 4.56 -13.99 -4.59
CA ALA A 171 5.68 -13.07 -4.67
C ALA A 171 5.31 -11.77 -5.40
N HIS A 172 5.66 -10.64 -4.80
CA HIS A 172 5.55 -9.33 -5.44
C HIS A 172 6.73 -9.07 -6.39
N SER A 173 6.68 -7.96 -7.14
CA SER A 173 7.80 -7.53 -7.98
C SER A 173 9.08 -7.35 -7.14
N THR A 174 10.21 -7.86 -7.63
CA THR A 174 11.53 -7.70 -7.00
C THR A 174 12.31 -6.51 -7.57
N SER A 175 11.58 -5.51 -8.08
CA SER A 175 12.13 -4.30 -8.70
C SER A 175 11.23 -3.08 -8.46
N GLY A 176 11.77 -1.88 -8.72
CA GLY A 176 11.03 -0.63 -8.64
C GLY A 176 10.45 -0.35 -7.25
N GLY A 177 9.20 0.16 -7.20
CA GLY A 177 8.57 0.60 -5.96
C GLY A 177 8.58 -0.44 -4.84
N ASN A 178 8.47 -1.73 -5.14
CA ASN A 178 8.50 -2.78 -4.12
C ASN A 178 9.84 -2.88 -3.37
N ILE A 179 10.98 -2.73 -4.04
CA ILE A 179 12.28 -2.76 -3.35
C ILE A 179 12.57 -1.45 -2.61
N GLU A 180 11.91 -0.37 -3.01
CA GLU A 180 12.03 0.97 -2.41
C GLU A 180 11.03 1.20 -1.26
N SER A 181 10.04 0.32 -1.08
CA SER A 181 8.95 0.45 -0.10
C SER A 181 9.35 0.04 1.32
N LEU A 182 10.35 0.75 1.84
CA LEU A 182 10.90 0.62 3.18
C LEU A 182 11.25 2.01 3.73
N GLY A 183 11.18 2.18 5.04
CA GLY A 183 11.45 3.48 5.64
C GLY A 183 11.35 3.49 7.16
N THR A 184 11.35 4.69 7.73
CA THR A 184 11.08 4.91 9.15
C THR A 184 9.85 5.77 9.34
N ILE A 185 9.03 5.44 10.33
CA ILE A 185 7.85 6.20 10.75
C ILE A 185 8.03 6.61 12.22
N ASP A 186 7.52 7.77 12.59
CA ASP A 186 7.40 8.24 13.97
C ASP A 186 5.94 8.67 14.19
N PHE A 187 5.24 7.98 15.09
CA PHE A 187 3.80 8.10 15.31
C PHE A 187 3.41 9.19 16.31
#